data_AF-A0A8H5C1S6-F1
#
_entry.id   AF-A0A8H5C1S6-F1
#
_cell.length_a   1.000
_cell.length_b   1.000
_cell.length_c   1.000
_cell.angle_alpha   90.00
_cell.angle_beta   90.00
_cell.angle_gamma   90.00
#
_symmetry.space_group_name_H-M   'P 1'
#
loop_
_entity.id
_entity.type
_entity.pdbx_description
1 polymer ?
#
loop_
_entity_poly.entity_id
_entity_poly.type
_entity_poly.pdbx_seq_one_letter_code
_entity_poly.pdbx_strand_id
1 'polypeptide(L)'
;MGQMIVVVDTVVAAFYQRGRMLDAMMAFFNLRRGNLRALYELSTLQLDNAGKFFRSVFIREEKGGVSGGRRTIKGFDRDGAHYQFTNSDGQEVTIEQHYQQVHNITLVHPKLPGVIVRTGDRKEILPMELCIIEPNQLFKKALPEVATREMVRFSTLRPEEKMVEIQRVSGYYQASESLVSAGMQVSRQPMDVDATQMQPPLIEFRGPPTFTKRIREGKWNVVGKKLRKTTEGCHWGVINLAPTKLRSQAIEQHCMAFQKCAIDLGVALGIPIHMQQVDPQSDLIEVLNKFMFVVKQKIGSEEGYQEMLGKRKFFILCFLEEEASRPRATLKHWGDIQTGGENSSVSQSSAFDKTFRNSGLRLPMIVGADVGHPSPGVRKPSVASLVYNIDPSALTYNALTALQDPRQEVIADLRGMMRTAIVDLQMRNQAAVTHIIFYRDGVSEGEYDQVKSIEIADIKNAINDVWNTSPNIQQGGFPKPKLTFIVVGKSGGDRTGNCPAGVVVNTGITQPTPDIRDFYLLSHSAIIGTSRSSHYVVLLNEVFPGNTRILEELSYALCHVYAKATRSVSIPAPVYCAIISTWN
;
A
#
# COMPACT_ATOMS: atom_id res chain seq x y z
N MET A 1 -23.30 6.56 -26.15
CA MET A 1 -23.10 6.56 -27.62
C MET A 1 -23.19 5.12 -28.11
N GLY A 2 -23.50 4.86 -29.38
CA GLY A 2 -23.66 3.50 -29.93
C GLY A 2 -22.35 2.79 -30.25
N GLN A 3 -21.37 2.81 -29.34
CA GLN A 3 -20.03 2.26 -29.52
C GLN A 3 -19.57 1.56 -28.24
N MET A 4 -18.84 0.46 -28.37
CA MET A 4 -18.18 -0.22 -27.24
C MET A 4 -16.73 0.24 -27.14
N ILE A 5 -16.28 0.59 -25.93
CA ILE A 5 -14.90 1.02 -25.67
C ILE A 5 -14.06 -0.22 -25.31
N VAL A 6 -12.98 -0.46 -26.06
CA VAL A 6 -12.00 -1.51 -25.75
C VAL A 6 -10.79 -0.87 -25.07
N VAL A 7 -10.65 -1.10 -23.76
CA VAL A 7 -9.49 -0.62 -22.99
C VAL A 7 -8.35 -1.65 -23.10
N VAL A 8 -7.19 -1.20 -23.58
CA VAL A 8 -5.99 -2.04 -23.77
C VAL A 8 -4.87 -1.45 -22.92
N ASP A 9 -4.25 -2.27 -22.06
CA ASP A 9 -3.06 -1.89 -21.29
C ASP A 9 -2.03 -3.03 -21.22
N THR A 10 -0.75 -2.65 -21.13
CA THR A 10 0.40 -3.52 -20.89
C THR A 10 0.49 -3.89 -19.41
N VAL A 11 0.51 -5.19 -19.08
CA VAL A 11 0.76 -5.69 -17.73
C VAL A 11 2.10 -6.42 -17.62
N VAL A 12 2.82 -6.20 -16.52
CA VAL A 12 4.08 -6.87 -16.22
C VAL A 12 3.88 -7.81 -15.02
N ALA A 13 4.35 -9.05 -15.16
CA ALA A 13 4.25 -10.07 -14.12
C ALA A 13 5.55 -10.87 -14.01
N ALA A 14 5.89 -11.29 -12.80
CA ALA A 14 7.06 -12.15 -12.57
C ALA A 14 6.72 -13.62 -12.87
N PHE A 15 7.66 -14.33 -13.50
CA PHE A 15 7.56 -15.75 -13.83
C PHE A 15 8.77 -16.51 -13.29
N TYR A 16 8.59 -17.80 -12.94
CA TYR A 16 9.72 -18.68 -12.68
C TYR A 16 10.48 -18.94 -13.99
N GLN A 17 11.80 -18.74 -13.96
CA GLN A 17 12.67 -18.94 -15.12
C GLN A 17 12.80 -20.44 -15.44
N ARG A 18 12.66 -20.81 -16.73
CA ARG A 18 13.01 -22.17 -17.20
C ARG A 18 14.52 -22.39 -17.04
N GLY A 19 14.90 -23.51 -16.43
CA GLY A 19 16.29 -23.88 -16.21
C GLY A 19 16.42 -25.12 -15.33
N ARG A 20 17.65 -25.55 -15.04
CA ARG A 20 17.90 -26.66 -14.12
C ARG A 20 17.53 -26.24 -12.70
N MET A 21 16.92 -27.15 -11.94
CA MET A 21 16.57 -26.93 -10.54
C MET A 21 17.83 -26.62 -9.70
N LEU A 22 18.97 -27.23 -10.04
CA LEU A 22 20.29 -26.93 -9.48
C LEU A 22 20.71 -25.46 -9.64
N ASP A 23 20.54 -24.87 -10.82
CA ASP A 23 20.88 -23.46 -11.07
C ASP A 23 19.94 -22.52 -10.32
N ALA A 24 18.64 -22.86 -10.27
CA ALA A 24 17.65 -22.13 -9.50
C ALA A 24 17.90 -22.21 -7.99
N MET A 25 18.41 -23.35 -7.48
CA MET A 25 18.78 -23.52 -6.07
C MET A 25 20.04 -22.72 -5.71
N MET A 26 21.07 -22.71 -6.57
CA MET A 26 22.23 -21.84 -6.39
C MET A 26 21.82 -20.35 -6.36
N ALA A 27 20.94 -19.93 -7.28
CA ALA A 27 20.44 -18.56 -7.33
C ALA A 27 19.62 -18.18 -6.08
N PHE A 28 18.77 -19.09 -5.58
CA PHE A 28 17.96 -18.87 -4.37
C PHE A 28 18.81 -18.60 -3.12
N PHE A 29 19.95 -19.29 -2.98
CA PHE A 29 20.90 -19.07 -1.88
C PHE A 29 21.99 -18.03 -2.20
N ASN A 30 21.88 -17.28 -3.31
CA ASN A 30 22.88 -16.31 -3.79
C ASN A 30 24.31 -16.89 -3.90
N LEU A 31 24.42 -18.17 -4.26
CA LEU A 31 25.69 -18.87 -4.40
C LEU A 31 26.33 -18.56 -5.75
N ARG A 32 27.64 -18.29 -5.74
CA ARG A 32 28.43 -18.14 -6.98
C ARG A 32 28.35 -19.44 -7.79
N ARG A 33 28.05 -19.33 -9.10
CA ARG A 33 28.09 -20.45 -10.05
C ARG A 33 29.44 -21.18 -9.91
N GLY A 34 29.39 -22.47 -9.60
CA GLY A 34 30.56 -23.31 -9.33
C GLY A 34 30.75 -23.72 -7.85
N ASN A 35 30.19 -22.99 -6.87
CA ASN A 35 30.24 -23.43 -5.47
C ASN A 35 29.15 -24.48 -5.14
N LEU A 36 29.19 -25.61 -5.84
CA LEU A 36 28.24 -26.71 -5.67
C LEU A 36 28.31 -27.36 -4.28
N ARG A 37 29.47 -27.34 -3.62
CA ARG A 37 29.66 -27.95 -2.29
C ARG A 37 28.73 -27.34 -1.23
N ALA A 38 28.46 -26.03 -1.32
CA ALA A 38 27.53 -25.36 -0.41
C ALA A 38 26.08 -25.87 -0.50
N LEU A 39 25.69 -26.59 -1.56
CA LEU A 39 24.38 -27.25 -1.63
C LEU A 39 24.33 -28.59 -0.87
N TYR A 40 25.48 -29.25 -0.66
CA TYR A 40 25.57 -30.52 0.08
C TYR A 40 25.47 -30.30 1.61
N GLU A 41 25.80 -29.10 2.08
CA GLU A 41 25.89 -28.72 3.49
C GLU A 41 24.64 -27.97 4.00
N LEU A 42 23.58 -27.89 3.18
CA LEU A 42 22.33 -27.21 3.55
C LEU A 42 21.64 -27.89 4.74
N SER A 43 21.33 -27.09 5.76
CA SER A 43 20.52 -27.51 6.91
C SER A 43 19.05 -27.72 6.52
N THR A 44 18.33 -28.53 7.31
CA THR A 44 16.90 -28.78 7.14
C THR A 44 16.08 -27.48 7.08
N LEU A 45 16.44 -26.47 7.88
CA LEU A 45 15.78 -25.16 7.88
C LEU A 45 15.99 -24.39 6.57
N GLN A 46 17.16 -24.51 5.94
CA GLN A 46 17.42 -23.93 4.62
C GLN A 46 16.61 -24.66 3.54
N LEU A 47 16.57 -26.00 3.58
CA LEU A 47 15.78 -26.83 2.65
C LEU A 47 14.28 -26.60 2.80
N ASP A 48 13.77 -26.39 4.01
CA ASP A 48 12.38 -26.00 4.28
C ASP A 48 12.06 -24.61 3.72
N ASN A 49 12.99 -23.66 3.80
CA ASN A 49 12.78 -22.30 3.27
C ASN A 49 12.82 -22.29 1.74
N ALA A 50 13.74 -23.03 1.11
CA ALA A 50 13.69 -23.31 -0.33
C ALA A 50 12.39 -24.04 -0.69
N GLY A 51 11.97 -25.01 0.11
CA GLY A 51 10.72 -25.76 -0.04
C GLY A 51 9.50 -24.84 -0.05
N LYS A 52 9.40 -23.87 0.87
CA LYS A 52 8.34 -22.85 0.87
C LYS A 52 8.36 -21.99 -0.41
N PHE A 53 9.55 -21.62 -0.90
CA PHE A 53 9.71 -20.81 -2.12
C PHE A 53 9.33 -21.56 -3.41
N PHE A 54 9.79 -22.80 -3.58
CA PHE A 54 9.53 -23.63 -4.77
C PHE A 54 8.26 -24.49 -4.69
N ARG A 55 7.58 -24.59 -3.54
CA ARG A 55 6.32 -25.33 -3.42
C ARG A 55 5.29 -24.87 -4.46
N SER A 56 4.70 -25.87 -5.12
CA SER A 56 3.75 -25.76 -6.25
C SER A 56 4.34 -25.26 -7.58
N VAL A 57 5.67 -25.18 -7.72
CA VAL A 57 6.33 -25.06 -9.02
C VAL A 57 6.28 -26.41 -9.74
N PHE A 58 5.98 -26.37 -11.04
CA PHE A 58 6.06 -27.50 -11.94
C PHE A 58 7.47 -27.71 -12.47
N ILE A 59 7.88 -28.98 -12.49
CA ILE A 59 9.12 -29.43 -13.10
C ILE A 59 8.83 -30.57 -14.09
N ARG A 60 9.80 -30.83 -14.96
CA ARG A 60 10.00 -32.14 -15.60
C ARG A 60 11.31 -32.73 -15.13
N GLU A 61 11.45 -34.01 -15.42
CA GLU A 61 12.69 -34.75 -15.32
C GLU A 61 13.22 -34.95 -16.74
N GLU A 62 14.53 -34.79 -16.98
CA GLU A 62 15.15 -35.09 -18.28
C GLU A 62 16.14 -36.25 -18.13
N LYS A 63 15.84 -37.37 -18.82
CA LYS A 63 16.61 -38.63 -18.80
C LYS A 63 17.15 -38.90 -20.20
N GLY A 64 18.45 -38.71 -20.40
CA GLY A 64 19.11 -38.95 -21.70
C GLY A 64 18.52 -38.15 -22.88
N GLY A 65 17.97 -36.96 -22.61
CA GLY A 65 17.25 -36.14 -23.61
C GLY A 65 15.75 -36.42 -23.72
N VAL A 66 15.24 -37.50 -23.11
CA VAL A 66 13.79 -37.76 -23.00
C VAL A 66 13.22 -36.97 -21.82
N SER A 67 12.22 -36.12 -22.08
CA SER A 67 11.58 -35.30 -21.06
C SER A 67 10.34 -36.01 -20.48
N GLY A 68 10.33 -36.22 -19.17
CA GLY A 68 9.27 -36.92 -18.45
C GLY A 68 7.96 -36.13 -18.34
N GLY A 69 6.95 -36.80 -17.79
CA GLY A 69 5.67 -36.16 -17.44
C GLY A 69 5.84 -35.09 -16.36
N ARG A 70 5.04 -34.03 -16.44
CA ARG A 70 5.05 -32.92 -15.47
C ARG A 70 4.90 -33.44 -14.02
N ARG A 71 5.67 -32.88 -13.10
CA ARG A 71 5.62 -33.11 -11.64
C ARG A 71 5.52 -31.77 -10.91
N THR A 72 5.17 -31.80 -9.63
CA THR A 72 4.95 -30.59 -8.81
C THR A 72 5.80 -30.65 -7.53
N ILE A 73 6.65 -29.65 -7.30
CA ILE A 73 7.51 -29.59 -6.11
C ILE A 73 6.66 -29.46 -4.84
N LYS A 74 6.92 -30.34 -3.86
CA LYS A 74 6.33 -30.32 -2.51
C LYS A 74 7.32 -29.80 -1.46
N GLY A 75 8.61 -30.11 -1.64
CA GLY A 75 9.73 -29.72 -0.79
C GLY A 75 11.04 -30.28 -1.33
N PHE A 76 12.08 -30.26 -0.50
CA PHE A 76 13.38 -30.88 -0.80
C PHE A 76 13.75 -31.86 0.30
N ASP A 77 14.46 -32.90 -0.09
CA ASP A 77 14.98 -33.95 0.78
C ASP A 77 16.49 -33.79 0.95
N ARG A 78 17.05 -34.05 2.14
CA ARG A 78 18.48 -33.85 2.38
C ARG A 78 19.35 -34.91 1.73
N ASP A 79 18.92 -36.17 1.78
CA ASP A 79 19.75 -37.32 1.44
C ASP A 79 19.68 -37.63 -0.06
N GLY A 80 18.58 -37.24 -0.71
CA GLY A 80 18.54 -37.06 -2.16
C GLY A 80 18.75 -38.35 -2.93
N ALA A 81 19.87 -38.48 -3.65
CA ALA A 81 20.18 -39.73 -4.34
C ALA A 81 20.51 -40.90 -3.39
N HIS A 82 20.94 -40.60 -2.16
CA HIS A 82 21.20 -41.58 -1.11
C HIS A 82 19.93 -42.05 -0.38
N TYR A 83 18.76 -41.42 -0.63
CA TYR A 83 17.50 -41.86 -0.05
C TYR A 83 17.15 -43.29 -0.50
N GLN A 84 16.85 -44.17 0.46
CA GLN A 84 16.48 -45.56 0.24
C GLN A 84 14.96 -45.72 0.09
N PHE A 85 14.55 -46.62 -0.81
CA PHE A 85 13.15 -46.98 -1.01
C PHE A 85 13.04 -48.43 -1.51
N THR A 86 11.89 -49.05 -1.27
CA THR A 86 11.57 -50.38 -1.82
C THR A 86 11.21 -50.26 -3.31
N ASN A 87 11.91 -51.00 -4.16
CA ASN A 87 11.64 -51.06 -5.60
C ASN A 87 10.44 -51.97 -5.94
N SER A 88 10.15 -52.11 -7.24
CA SER A 88 9.07 -52.97 -7.74
C SER A 88 9.22 -54.45 -7.38
N ASP A 89 10.45 -54.89 -7.13
CA ASP A 89 10.84 -56.29 -6.86
C ASP A 89 10.96 -56.59 -5.35
N GLY A 90 10.55 -55.65 -4.49
CA GLY A 90 10.58 -55.79 -3.03
C GLY A 90 11.95 -55.52 -2.38
N GLN A 91 12.95 -55.08 -3.14
CA GLN A 91 14.30 -54.81 -2.65
C GLN A 91 14.46 -53.36 -2.21
N GLU A 92 15.14 -53.10 -1.10
CA GLU A 92 15.57 -51.74 -0.74
C GLU A 92 16.78 -51.32 -1.56
N VAL A 93 16.66 -50.22 -2.29
CA VAL A 93 17.71 -49.62 -3.12
C VAL A 93 17.77 -48.11 -2.88
N THR A 94 18.94 -47.50 -3.10
CA THR A 94 19.03 -46.04 -3.17
C THR A 94 18.50 -45.52 -4.51
N ILE A 95 18.12 -44.24 -4.55
CA ILE A 95 17.78 -43.56 -5.81
C ILE A 95 18.96 -43.57 -6.79
N GLU A 96 20.20 -43.42 -6.32
CA GLU A 96 21.42 -43.57 -7.12
C GLU A 96 21.51 -44.97 -7.78
N GLN A 97 21.34 -46.04 -6.99
CA GLN A 97 21.36 -47.43 -7.50
C GLN A 97 20.25 -47.66 -8.52
N HIS A 98 19.02 -47.22 -8.23
CA HIS A 98 17.89 -47.38 -9.13
C HIS A 98 18.11 -46.69 -10.47
N TYR A 99 18.68 -45.48 -10.50
CA TYR A 99 18.91 -44.76 -11.76
C TYR A 99 20.06 -45.38 -12.57
N GLN A 100 21.08 -45.92 -11.89
CA GLN A 100 22.13 -46.68 -12.55
C GLN A 100 21.64 -48.01 -13.13
N GLN A 101 20.76 -48.74 -12.42
CA GLN A 101 20.26 -50.07 -12.80
C GLN A 101 19.11 -50.02 -13.83
N VAL A 102 18.11 -49.16 -13.61
CA VAL A 102 16.84 -49.15 -14.36
C VAL A 102 16.82 -48.09 -15.45
N HIS A 103 17.67 -47.06 -15.36
CA HIS A 103 17.75 -45.99 -16.36
C HIS A 103 19.11 -45.87 -17.05
N ASN A 104 20.12 -46.63 -16.62
CA ASN A 104 21.50 -46.52 -17.07
C ASN A 104 22.06 -45.07 -16.97
N ILE A 105 21.71 -44.37 -15.91
CA ILE A 105 22.16 -43.00 -15.61
C ILE A 105 23.04 -43.02 -14.37
N THR A 106 24.32 -42.74 -14.56
CA THR A 106 25.24 -42.39 -13.47
C THR A 106 24.99 -40.95 -13.04
N LEU A 107 24.71 -40.72 -11.76
CA LEU A 107 24.52 -39.38 -11.21
C LEU A 107 25.89 -38.69 -11.01
N VAL A 108 25.99 -37.41 -11.40
CA VAL A 108 27.24 -36.63 -11.32
C VAL A 108 27.36 -35.95 -9.96
N HIS A 109 26.24 -35.63 -9.33
CA HIS A 109 26.18 -34.96 -8.03
C HIS A 109 25.18 -35.66 -7.07
N PRO A 110 25.41 -36.94 -6.70
CA PRO A 110 24.48 -37.70 -5.85
C PRO A 110 24.24 -37.08 -4.47
N LYS A 111 25.22 -36.31 -3.95
CA LYS A 111 25.13 -35.57 -2.67
C LYS A 111 24.24 -34.32 -2.72
N LEU A 112 23.58 -34.03 -3.84
CA LEU A 112 22.59 -32.96 -3.90
C LEU A 112 21.31 -33.34 -3.14
N PRO A 113 20.63 -32.37 -2.51
CA PRO A 113 19.28 -32.55 -2.01
C PRO A 113 18.34 -33.08 -3.12
N GLY A 114 17.41 -33.98 -2.77
CA GLY A 114 16.41 -34.49 -3.69
C GLY A 114 15.21 -33.55 -3.83
N VAL A 115 14.51 -33.59 -4.96
CA VAL A 115 13.27 -32.85 -5.17
C VAL A 115 12.07 -33.71 -4.83
N ILE A 116 11.36 -33.40 -3.73
CA ILE A 116 10.19 -34.17 -3.31
C ILE A 116 9.00 -33.77 -4.19
N VAL A 117 8.47 -34.72 -4.96
CA VAL A 117 7.29 -34.52 -5.82
C VAL A 117 6.02 -35.17 -5.24
N ARG A 118 6.17 -36.15 -4.33
CA ARG A 118 5.05 -36.80 -3.61
C ARG A 118 5.44 -37.11 -2.17
N THR A 119 4.46 -37.01 -1.26
CA THR A 119 4.61 -37.11 0.21
C THR A 119 3.58 -38.09 0.77
N GLY A 120 3.86 -38.65 1.95
CA GLY A 120 3.08 -39.75 2.55
C GLY A 120 3.75 -41.11 2.29
N ASP A 121 3.01 -42.19 2.53
CA ASP A 121 3.47 -43.59 2.60
C ASP A 121 4.27 -44.07 1.37
N ARG A 122 4.01 -43.46 0.21
CA ARG A 122 4.79 -43.63 -1.02
C ARG A 122 5.46 -42.30 -1.39
N LYS A 123 6.45 -41.86 -0.62
CA LYS A 123 7.28 -40.68 -0.91
C LYS A 123 7.95 -40.83 -2.30
N GLU A 124 8.00 -39.76 -3.08
CA GLU A 124 8.62 -39.75 -4.43
C GLU A 124 9.58 -38.57 -4.51
N ILE A 125 10.84 -38.88 -4.81
CA ILE A 125 11.95 -37.93 -4.84
C ILE A 125 12.68 -38.10 -6.17
N LEU A 126 13.07 -36.99 -6.80
CA LEU A 126 13.85 -36.98 -8.04
C LEU A 126 15.24 -36.35 -7.81
N PRO A 127 16.32 -36.83 -8.46
CA PRO A 127 17.62 -36.17 -8.40
C PRO A 127 17.55 -34.73 -8.93
N MET A 128 18.01 -33.75 -8.14
CA MET A 128 17.90 -32.32 -8.50
C MET A 128 18.61 -31.96 -9.80
N GLU A 129 19.71 -32.64 -10.13
CA GLU A 129 20.48 -32.37 -11.35
C GLU A 129 19.76 -32.76 -12.65
N LEU A 130 18.76 -33.64 -12.58
CA LEU A 130 17.89 -34.08 -13.68
C LEU A 130 16.57 -33.29 -13.74
N CYS A 131 16.28 -32.45 -12.75
CA CYS A 131 15.03 -31.69 -12.66
C CYS A 131 15.13 -30.35 -13.42
N ILE A 132 14.19 -30.09 -14.32
CA ILE A 132 14.07 -28.85 -15.10
C ILE A 132 12.76 -28.13 -14.75
N ILE A 133 12.83 -26.83 -14.47
CA ILE A 133 11.66 -25.98 -14.20
C ILE A 133 10.92 -25.69 -15.52
N GLU A 134 9.60 -25.95 -15.56
CA GLU A 134 8.77 -25.64 -16.74
C GLU A 134 8.69 -24.12 -17.00
N PRO A 135 8.64 -23.67 -18.27
CA PRO A 135 8.42 -22.25 -18.60
C PRO A 135 7.00 -21.76 -18.26
N ASN A 136 6.79 -20.45 -18.38
CA ASN A 136 5.48 -19.78 -18.33
C ASN A 136 4.69 -19.95 -17.00
N GLN A 137 5.40 -20.18 -15.89
CA GLN A 137 4.82 -20.32 -14.56
C GLN A 137 4.80 -18.99 -13.80
N LEU A 138 3.61 -18.42 -13.61
CA LEU A 138 3.42 -17.16 -12.87
C LEU A 138 3.90 -17.26 -11.42
N PHE A 139 4.72 -16.30 -10.97
CA PHE A 139 5.16 -16.20 -9.59
C PHE A 139 4.06 -15.56 -8.72
N LYS A 140 3.31 -16.39 -7.99
CA LYS A 140 2.12 -15.97 -7.21
C LYS A 140 2.40 -15.57 -5.75
N LYS A 141 3.67 -15.38 -5.38
CA LYS A 141 4.11 -15.08 -4.00
C LYS A 141 4.56 -13.61 -3.93
N ALA A 142 4.67 -13.05 -2.73
CA ALA A 142 5.26 -11.72 -2.56
C ALA A 142 6.72 -11.74 -3.07
N LEU A 143 7.11 -10.75 -3.87
CA LEU A 143 8.48 -10.62 -4.35
C LEU A 143 9.40 -10.11 -3.23
N PRO A 144 10.67 -10.56 -3.17
CA PRO A 144 11.69 -9.90 -2.35
C PRO A 144 11.84 -8.42 -2.70
N GLU A 145 12.29 -7.59 -1.76
CA GLU A 145 12.41 -6.14 -1.94
C GLU A 145 13.34 -5.76 -3.11
N VAL A 146 14.48 -6.45 -3.24
CA VAL A 146 15.42 -6.31 -4.36
C VAL A 146 14.76 -6.64 -5.71
N ALA A 147 13.99 -7.74 -5.77
CA ALA A 147 13.28 -8.14 -6.99
C ALA A 147 12.11 -7.18 -7.31
N THR A 148 11.48 -6.60 -6.30
CA THR A 148 10.44 -5.58 -6.44
C THR A 148 11.02 -4.30 -7.04
N ARG A 149 12.20 -3.86 -6.57
CA ARG A 149 12.93 -2.71 -7.10
C ARG A 149 13.28 -2.87 -8.59
N GLU A 150 13.81 -4.02 -8.99
CA GLU A 150 14.09 -4.26 -10.41
C GLU A 150 12.81 -4.50 -11.24
N MET A 151 11.73 -5.06 -10.68
CA MET A 151 10.44 -5.14 -11.37
C MET A 151 9.83 -3.76 -11.63
N VAL A 152 9.91 -2.83 -10.67
CA VAL A 152 9.50 -1.42 -10.85
C VAL A 152 10.35 -0.76 -11.94
N ARG A 153 11.68 -0.96 -11.91
CA ARG A 153 12.60 -0.44 -12.92
C ARG A 153 12.29 -0.97 -14.33
N PHE A 154 12.01 -2.27 -14.45
CA PHE A 154 11.69 -2.93 -15.73
C PHE A 154 10.31 -2.58 -16.27
N SER A 155 9.31 -2.37 -15.40
CA SER A 155 7.95 -1.98 -15.78
C SER A 155 7.76 -0.47 -15.99
N THR A 156 8.82 0.33 -15.82
CA THR A 156 8.81 1.77 -16.10
C THR A 156 8.91 2.01 -17.61
N LEU A 157 7.77 2.23 -18.26
CA LEU A 157 7.68 2.74 -19.64
C LEU A 157 7.20 4.19 -19.68
N ARG A 158 7.68 4.95 -20.68
CA ARG A 158 7.26 6.33 -20.95
C ARG A 158 5.94 6.40 -21.75
N PRO A 159 5.20 7.52 -21.76
CA PRO A 159 3.88 7.57 -22.43
C PRO A 159 3.94 7.27 -23.91
N GLU A 160 4.95 7.79 -24.60
CA GLU A 160 5.21 7.54 -26.02
C GLU A 160 5.56 6.06 -26.26
N GLU A 161 6.48 5.50 -25.46
CA GLU A 161 6.87 4.08 -25.52
C GLU A 161 5.67 3.15 -25.26
N LYS A 162 4.88 3.45 -24.21
CA LYS A 162 3.70 2.68 -23.80
C LYS A 162 2.57 2.79 -24.83
N MET A 163 2.40 3.96 -25.45
CA MET A 163 1.46 4.13 -26.56
C MET A 163 1.87 3.29 -27.77
N VAL A 164 3.16 3.23 -28.12
CA VAL A 164 3.69 2.37 -29.19
C VAL A 164 3.51 0.88 -28.86
N GLU A 165 3.71 0.46 -27.62
CA GLU A 165 3.38 -0.91 -27.17
C GLU A 165 1.88 -1.21 -27.35
N ILE A 166 0.99 -0.34 -26.85
CA ILE A 166 -0.46 -0.52 -26.91
C ILE A 166 -0.96 -0.53 -28.38
N GLN A 167 -0.53 0.41 -29.22
CA GLN A 167 -0.89 0.46 -30.63
C GLN A 167 -0.41 -0.79 -31.40
N ARG A 168 0.77 -1.33 -31.08
CA ARG A 168 1.26 -2.59 -31.64
C ARG A 168 0.36 -3.76 -31.25
N VAL A 169 -0.02 -3.86 -29.97
CA VAL A 169 -0.93 -4.91 -29.48
C VAL A 169 -2.32 -4.79 -30.12
N SER A 170 -2.85 -3.58 -30.25
CA SER A 170 -4.12 -3.30 -30.94
C SER A 170 -4.12 -3.74 -32.41
N GLY A 171 -2.94 -3.87 -33.03
CA GLY A 171 -2.77 -4.45 -34.36
C GLY A 171 -3.28 -5.90 -34.48
N TYR A 172 -3.17 -6.71 -33.41
CA TYR A 172 -3.55 -8.12 -33.42
C TYR A 172 -5.06 -8.35 -33.48
N TYR A 173 -5.89 -7.44 -32.93
CA TYR A 173 -7.35 -7.58 -32.99
C TYR A 173 -7.89 -7.58 -34.44
N GLN A 174 -7.20 -6.90 -35.36
CA GLN A 174 -7.55 -6.89 -36.79
C GLN A 174 -7.26 -8.23 -37.50
N ALA A 175 -6.49 -9.13 -36.87
CA ALA A 175 -6.24 -10.50 -37.36
C ALA A 175 -7.09 -11.55 -36.60
N SER A 176 -8.02 -11.14 -35.74
CA SER A 176 -8.87 -12.05 -34.98
C SER A 176 -10.06 -12.52 -35.83
N GLU A 177 -9.99 -13.77 -36.29
CA GLU A 177 -11.11 -14.45 -36.98
C GLU A 177 -12.43 -14.33 -36.21
N SER A 178 -12.37 -14.44 -34.88
CA SER A 178 -13.54 -14.31 -33.99
C SER A 178 -14.18 -12.92 -34.06
N LEU A 179 -13.39 -11.84 -34.07
CA LEU A 179 -13.93 -10.47 -34.18
C LEU A 179 -14.50 -10.22 -35.59
N VAL A 180 -13.79 -10.68 -36.63
CA VAL A 180 -14.23 -10.56 -38.03
C VAL A 180 -15.54 -11.32 -38.26
N SER A 181 -15.66 -12.55 -37.76
CA SER A 181 -16.89 -13.37 -37.86
C SER A 181 -18.08 -12.79 -37.10
N ALA A 182 -17.82 -12.00 -36.05
CA ALA A 182 -18.83 -11.26 -35.30
C ALA A 182 -19.16 -9.88 -35.90
N GLY A 183 -18.55 -9.50 -37.03
CA GLY A 183 -18.71 -8.19 -37.66
C GLY A 183 -18.13 -7.02 -36.85
N MET A 184 -17.27 -7.29 -35.87
CA MET A 184 -16.71 -6.27 -34.97
C MET A 184 -15.36 -5.77 -35.48
N GLN A 185 -15.17 -4.44 -35.47
CA GLN A 185 -13.90 -3.80 -35.82
C GLN A 185 -13.39 -2.93 -34.67
N VAL A 186 -12.13 -3.13 -34.27
CA VAL A 186 -11.47 -2.37 -33.18
C VAL A 186 -10.54 -1.34 -33.78
N SER A 187 -10.69 -0.06 -33.39
CA SER A 187 -9.81 1.02 -33.86
C SER A 187 -8.33 0.74 -33.50
N ARG A 188 -7.41 1.04 -34.44
CA ARG A 188 -5.97 1.10 -34.14
C ARG A 188 -5.53 2.42 -33.52
N GLN A 189 -6.32 3.49 -33.69
CA GLN A 189 -6.06 4.77 -33.06
C GLN A 189 -6.76 4.84 -31.70
N PRO A 190 -6.11 5.43 -30.67
CA PRO A 190 -6.76 5.80 -29.42
C PRO A 190 -7.99 6.69 -29.65
N MET A 191 -8.89 6.72 -28.68
CA MET A 191 -9.98 7.68 -28.64
C MET A 191 -9.47 9.03 -28.12
N ASP A 192 -9.70 10.10 -28.87
CA ASP A 192 -9.54 11.47 -28.38
C ASP A 192 -10.68 11.80 -27.39
N VAL A 193 -10.37 12.49 -26.30
CA VAL A 193 -11.32 12.79 -25.21
C VAL A 193 -11.11 14.21 -24.68
N ASP A 194 -12.19 14.97 -24.56
CA ASP A 194 -12.17 16.31 -23.98
C ASP A 194 -11.79 16.28 -22.50
N ALA A 195 -10.92 17.21 -22.11
CA ALA A 195 -10.34 17.26 -20.77
C ALA A 195 -10.21 18.69 -20.24
N THR A 196 -10.60 18.92 -18.98
CA THR A 196 -10.50 20.22 -18.30
C THR A 196 -9.30 20.25 -17.37
N GLN A 197 -8.41 21.23 -17.52
CA GLN A 197 -7.35 21.47 -16.52
C GLN A 197 -7.85 22.37 -15.39
N MET A 198 -7.95 21.83 -14.18
CA MET A 198 -8.30 22.58 -12.98
C MET A 198 -7.11 23.38 -12.45
N GLN A 199 -7.39 24.55 -11.87
CA GLN A 199 -6.37 25.35 -11.18
C GLN A 199 -6.04 24.70 -9.82
N PRO A 200 -4.76 24.54 -9.47
CA PRO A 200 -4.38 24.01 -8.15
C PRO A 200 -4.77 25.00 -7.04
N PRO A 201 -5.06 24.48 -5.83
CA PRO A 201 -5.31 25.33 -4.67
C PRO A 201 -4.08 26.15 -4.29
N LEU A 202 -4.30 27.13 -3.43
CA LEU A 202 -3.23 27.90 -2.81
C LEU A 202 -2.70 27.16 -1.57
N ILE A 203 -1.40 27.31 -1.30
CA ILE A 203 -0.76 26.83 -0.07
C ILE A 203 -0.29 28.04 0.74
N GLU A 204 -0.96 28.34 1.85
CA GLU A 204 -0.58 29.37 2.81
C GLU A 204 0.45 28.86 3.84
N PHE A 205 1.41 29.74 4.17
CA PHE A 205 2.42 29.56 5.20
C PHE A 205 2.31 30.69 6.24
N ARG A 206 3.00 30.59 7.38
CA ARG A 206 3.04 31.67 8.38
C ARG A 206 3.79 32.87 7.81
N GLY A 207 3.07 33.97 7.56
CA GLY A 207 3.59 35.22 6.99
C GLY A 207 2.48 36.03 6.30
N PRO A 208 2.81 37.16 5.67
CA PRO A 208 1.86 37.92 4.84
C PRO A 208 1.45 37.13 3.58
N PRO A 209 0.33 37.48 2.90
CA PRO A 209 -0.22 36.72 1.76
C PRO A 209 0.73 36.52 0.57
N THR A 210 1.80 37.31 0.46
CA THR A 210 2.89 37.12 -0.51
C THR A 210 3.68 35.81 -0.31
N PHE A 211 3.54 35.16 0.85
CA PHE A 211 4.14 33.85 1.11
C PHE A 211 3.37 32.70 0.47
N THR A 212 2.11 32.92 0.10
CA THR A 212 1.20 31.96 -0.52
C THR A 212 1.64 31.65 -1.95
N LYS A 213 2.03 30.40 -2.20
CA LYS A 213 2.67 30.01 -3.47
C LYS A 213 1.66 29.40 -4.44
N ARG A 214 1.60 29.89 -5.69
CA ARG A 214 0.98 29.14 -6.79
C ARG A 214 1.76 27.84 -7.00
N ILE A 215 1.09 26.71 -6.85
CA ILE A 215 1.65 25.39 -7.07
C ILE A 215 1.99 25.25 -8.56
N ARG A 216 3.18 24.72 -8.88
CA ARG A 216 3.56 24.37 -10.26
C ARG A 216 3.66 22.86 -10.36
N GLU A 217 3.02 22.27 -11.38
CA GLU A 217 3.02 20.82 -11.63
C GLU A 217 2.64 19.97 -10.39
N GLY A 218 1.75 20.46 -9.51
CA GLY A 218 1.38 19.77 -8.28
C GLY A 218 2.51 19.66 -7.23
N LYS A 219 3.57 20.49 -7.28
CA LYS A 219 4.72 20.46 -6.36
C LYS A 219 4.96 21.82 -5.70
N TRP A 220 5.39 21.80 -4.44
CA TRP A 220 5.88 22.97 -3.70
C TRP A 220 7.08 22.62 -2.81
N ASN A 221 7.65 23.63 -2.15
CA ASN A 221 8.79 23.50 -1.25
C ASN A 221 8.60 24.39 -0.02
N VAL A 222 9.20 23.99 1.11
CA VAL A 222 9.10 24.67 2.42
C VAL A 222 10.37 25.45 2.80
N VAL A 223 11.39 25.47 1.94
CA VAL A 223 12.63 26.22 2.15
C VAL A 223 12.32 27.71 2.27
N GLY A 224 12.76 28.34 3.37
CA GLY A 224 12.46 29.75 3.66
C GLY A 224 10.99 30.03 4.03
N LYS A 225 10.24 29.01 4.47
CA LYS A 225 8.85 29.12 4.91
C LYS A 225 8.70 28.60 6.34
N LYS A 226 7.79 29.20 7.11
CA LYS A 226 7.39 28.70 8.44
C LYS A 226 5.99 28.11 8.40
N LEU A 227 5.78 27.04 9.16
CA LEU A 227 4.50 26.32 9.25
C LEU A 227 3.42 27.23 9.83
N ARG A 228 2.19 27.13 9.30
CA ARG A 228 1.07 28.05 9.65
C ARG A 228 0.70 27.97 11.14
N LYS A 229 0.67 26.75 11.68
CA LYS A 229 0.52 26.44 13.11
C LYS A 229 1.62 25.44 13.50
N THR A 230 2.17 25.61 14.70
CA THR A 230 3.30 24.82 15.23
C THR A 230 2.95 24.33 16.63
N THR A 231 3.41 23.13 16.99
CA THR A 231 3.27 22.61 18.35
C THR A 231 4.39 23.17 19.23
N GLU A 232 4.03 23.67 20.42
CA GLU A 232 4.96 24.28 21.37
C GLU A 232 5.31 23.31 22.51
N GLY A 233 6.58 23.27 22.90
CA GLY A 233 7.10 22.32 23.88
C GLY A 233 7.21 20.89 23.33
N CYS A 234 7.66 20.74 22.09
CA CYS A 234 7.94 19.43 21.51
C CYS A 234 9.21 18.81 22.11
N HIS A 235 9.04 17.62 22.66
CA HIS A 235 10.09 16.76 23.18
C HIS A 235 10.33 15.60 22.21
N TRP A 236 11.51 15.00 22.26
CA TRP A 236 11.85 13.85 21.42
C TRP A 236 12.96 13.00 22.01
N GLY A 237 13.10 11.79 21.48
CA GLY A 237 14.18 10.86 21.77
C GLY A 237 14.77 10.25 20.49
N VAL A 238 15.90 9.56 20.62
CA VAL A 238 16.61 8.92 19.49
C VAL A 238 16.96 7.48 19.84
N ILE A 239 16.71 6.54 18.92
CA ILE A 239 17.08 5.14 19.07
C ILE A 239 17.89 4.70 17.83
N ASN A 240 19.08 4.13 18.06
CA ASN A 240 19.94 3.57 17.01
C ASN A 240 19.85 2.05 16.99
N LEU A 241 19.22 1.50 15.93
CA LEU A 241 19.11 0.07 15.63
C LEU A 241 20.08 -0.37 14.51
N ALA A 242 21.02 0.50 14.13
CA ALA A 242 22.10 0.22 13.17
C ALA A 242 23.50 0.46 13.80
N PRO A 243 23.81 -0.08 15.01
CA PRO A 243 25.04 0.22 15.76
C PRO A 243 26.34 -0.15 15.04
N THR A 244 26.25 -1.14 14.16
CA THR A 244 27.29 -1.68 13.27
C THR A 244 27.66 -0.71 12.14
N LYS A 245 26.72 0.12 11.68
CA LYS A 245 26.84 0.99 10.50
C LYS A 245 26.87 2.48 10.85
N LEU A 246 26.20 2.89 11.94
CA LEU A 246 26.06 4.28 12.37
C LEU A 246 26.72 4.51 13.73
N ARG A 247 27.82 5.28 13.72
CA ARG A 247 28.55 5.73 14.92
C ARG A 247 27.83 6.92 15.59
N SER A 248 27.95 7.06 16.90
CA SER A 248 27.32 8.12 17.71
C SER A 248 27.48 9.53 17.13
N GLN A 249 28.71 9.91 16.76
CA GLN A 249 29.00 11.22 16.17
C GLN A 249 28.20 11.51 14.88
N ALA A 250 27.96 10.51 14.04
CA ALA A 250 27.15 10.68 12.83
C ALA A 250 25.67 10.85 13.17
N ILE A 251 25.19 10.20 14.23
CA ILE A 251 23.82 10.33 14.73
C ILE A 251 23.61 11.71 15.36
N GLU A 252 24.56 12.19 16.17
CA GLU A 252 24.57 13.55 16.72
C GLU A 252 24.50 14.62 15.62
N GLN A 253 25.31 14.48 14.56
CA GLN A 253 25.27 15.36 13.39
C GLN A 253 23.90 15.35 12.70
N HIS A 254 23.29 14.17 12.49
CA HIS A 254 21.94 14.08 11.95
C HIS A 254 20.89 14.71 12.88
N CYS A 255 21.05 14.56 14.20
CA CYS A 255 20.14 15.16 15.19
C CYS A 255 20.23 16.69 15.18
N MET A 256 21.44 17.27 15.10
CA MET A 256 21.65 18.72 14.95
C MET A 256 21.05 19.24 13.63
N ALA A 257 21.25 18.53 12.52
CA ALA A 257 20.69 18.89 11.23
C ALA A 257 19.14 18.84 11.25
N PHE A 258 18.56 17.80 11.83
CA PHE A 258 17.11 17.65 12.00
C PHE A 258 16.52 18.73 12.91
N GLN A 259 17.17 19.03 14.04
CA GLN A 259 16.75 20.11 14.95
C GLN A 259 16.78 21.47 14.25
N LYS A 260 17.83 21.75 13.47
CA LYS A 260 17.91 22.98 12.67
C LYS A 260 16.76 23.08 11.66
N CYS A 261 16.48 22.01 10.90
CA CYS A 261 15.36 21.98 9.96
C CYS A 261 14.00 22.23 10.66
N ALA A 262 13.80 21.71 11.87
CA ALA A 262 12.60 21.97 12.66
C ALA A 262 12.48 23.46 13.06
N ILE A 263 13.57 24.07 13.54
CA ILE A 263 13.63 25.47 13.94
C ILE A 263 13.44 26.42 12.74
N ASP A 264 14.05 26.11 11.59
CA ASP A 264 13.89 26.89 10.35
C ASP A 264 12.43 26.89 9.87
N LEU A 265 11.71 25.77 10.03
CA LEU A 265 10.26 25.63 9.80
C LEU A 265 9.39 26.29 10.88
N GLY A 266 9.98 26.76 11.98
CA GLY A 266 9.32 27.44 13.09
C GLY A 266 8.89 26.55 14.25
N VAL A 267 9.26 25.26 14.27
CA VAL A 267 9.00 24.35 15.39
C VAL A 267 10.07 24.56 16.46
N ALA A 268 9.65 24.91 17.68
CA ALA A 268 10.54 25.00 18.83
C ALA A 268 10.91 23.59 19.33
N LEU A 269 11.95 23.00 18.74
CA LEU A 269 12.47 21.67 19.09
C LEU A 269 13.77 21.79 19.88
N GLY A 270 13.78 21.24 21.10
CA GLY A 270 14.97 21.16 21.95
C GLY A 270 15.96 20.09 21.49
N ILE A 271 16.98 19.80 22.31
CA ILE A 271 17.81 18.61 22.16
C ILE A 271 17.02 17.33 22.52
N PRO A 272 17.43 16.13 22.08
CA PRO A 272 16.80 14.88 22.52
C PRO A 272 16.86 14.71 24.04
N ILE A 273 15.74 14.29 24.65
CA ILE A 273 15.71 13.93 26.09
C ILE A 273 16.64 12.74 26.35
N HIS A 274 16.58 11.73 25.50
CA HIS A 274 17.40 10.52 25.59
C HIS A 274 17.80 10.05 24.20
N MET A 275 19.03 9.54 24.09
CA MET A 275 19.56 8.86 22.93
C MET A 275 20.05 7.49 23.40
N GLN A 276 19.63 6.41 22.75
CA GLN A 276 20.03 5.05 23.10
C GLN A 276 20.52 4.30 21.86
N GLN A 277 21.64 3.59 21.99
CA GLN A 277 22.09 2.60 21.04
C GLN A 277 21.61 1.21 21.49
N VAL A 278 21.10 0.42 20.54
CA VAL A 278 20.46 -0.87 20.82
C VAL A 278 21.34 -1.99 20.28
N ASP A 279 21.59 -3.01 21.09
CA ASP A 279 22.24 -4.24 20.62
C ASP A 279 21.27 -5.03 19.73
N PRO A 280 21.66 -5.50 18.53
CA PRO A 280 20.77 -6.23 17.62
C PRO A 280 20.19 -7.54 18.18
N GLN A 281 20.73 -8.06 19.28
CA GLN A 281 20.24 -9.26 19.99
C GLN A 281 19.23 -8.94 21.11
N SER A 282 19.02 -7.67 21.47
CA SER A 282 18.11 -7.27 22.55
C SER A 282 16.63 -7.42 22.15
N ASP A 283 15.76 -7.69 23.13
CA ASP A 283 14.33 -7.52 22.94
C ASP A 283 13.98 -6.03 22.78
N LEU A 284 13.49 -5.68 21.59
CA LEU A 284 13.21 -4.29 21.23
C LEU A 284 12.01 -3.71 21.99
N ILE A 285 11.04 -4.52 22.41
CA ILE A 285 9.91 -4.06 23.23
C ILE A 285 10.40 -3.72 24.65
N GLU A 286 11.25 -4.57 25.22
CA GLU A 286 11.86 -4.30 26.52
C GLU A 286 12.74 -3.03 26.49
N VAL A 287 13.52 -2.84 25.43
CA VAL A 287 14.32 -1.63 25.18
C VAL A 287 13.44 -0.38 25.07
N LEU A 288 12.35 -0.42 24.30
CA LEU A 288 11.44 0.72 24.14
C LEU A 288 10.74 1.10 25.46
N ASN A 289 10.34 0.10 26.26
CA ASN A 289 9.75 0.33 27.58
C ASN A 289 10.77 0.95 28.56
N LYS A 290 12.03 0.45 28.57
CA LYS A 290 13.14 1.05 29.33
C LYS A 290 13.45 2.49 28.86
N PHE A 291 13.40 2.74 27.55
CA PHE A 291 13.61 4.07 26.98
C PHE A 291 12.56 5.08 27.47
N MET A 292 11.27 4.70 27.46
CA MET A 292 10.19 5.55 27.97
C MET A 292 10.29 5.79 29.48
N PHE A 293 10.76 4.81 30.26
CA PHE A 293 11.04 4.99 31.68
C PHE A 293 12.15 6.03 31.92
N VAL A 294 13.23 6.01 31.15
CA VAL A 294 14.29 7.04 31.21
C VAL A 294 13.79 8.42 30.77
N VAL A 295 12.94 8.49 29.73
CA VAL A 295 12.28 9.74 29.33
C VAL A 295 11.40 10.31 30.46
N LYS A 296 10.61 9.45 31.12
CA LYS A 296 9.78 9.83 32.27
C LYS A 296 10.62 10.37 33.43
N GLN A 297 11.72 9.69 33.80
CA GLN A 297 12.64 10.18 34.84
C GLN A 297 13.24 11.55 34.49
N LYS A 298 13.60 11.78 33.23
CA LYS A 298 14.21 13.05 32.77
C LYS A 298 13.23 14.23 32.66
N ILE A 299 11.92 13.99 32.59
CA ILE A 299 10.89 15.04 32.69
C ILE A 299 10.65 15.45 34.16
N GLY A 300 11.03 14.60 35.11
CA GLY A 300 11.04 14.92 36.55
C GLY A 300 9.67 15.06 37.22
N SER A 301 8.57 14.90 36.49
CA SER A 301 7.20 14.97 37.01
C SER A 301 6.27 13.99 36.28
N GLU A 302 5.33 13.39 37.02
CA GLU A 302 4.27 12.57 36.42
C GLU A 302 3.36 13.43 35.56
N GLU A 303 2.91 14.57 36.09
CA GLU A 303 2.02 15.51 35.39
C GLU A 303 2.62 16.01 34.07
N GLY A 304 3.91 16.36 34.05
CA GLY A 304 4.61 16.75 32.82
C GLY A 304 4.75 15.61 31.81
N TYR A 305 4.96 14.38 32.26
CA TYR A 305 5.02 13.19 31.39
C TYR A 305 3.64 12.87 30.79
N GLN A 306 2.59 12.89 31.61
CA GLN A 306 1.21 12.67 31.16
C GLN A 306 0.71 13.83 30.28
N GLU A 307 1.08 15.08 30.56
CA GLU A 307 0.80 16.21 29.68
C GLU A 307 1.50 16.02 28.32
N MET A 308 2.79 15.66 28.33
CA MET A 308 3.56 15.47 27.11
C MET A 308 2.93 14.41 26.20
N LEU A 309 2.50 13.27 26.76
CA LEU A 309 1.83 12.21 26.00
C LEU A 309 0.40 12.63 25.58
N GLY A 310 -0.41 13.13 26.51
CA GLY A 310 -1.80 13.51 26.26
C GLY A 310 -1.98 14.67 25.27
N LYS A 311 -1.07 15.65 25.29
CA LYS A 311 -1.00 16.75 24.29
C LYS A 311 -0.16 16.37 23.06
N ARG A 312 0.24 15.10 22.92
CA ARG A 312 0.97 14.51 21.78
C ARG A 312 2.25 15.27 21.40
N LYS A 313 3.03 15.66 22.41
CA LYS A 313 4.25 16.47 22.29
C LYS A 313 5.55 15.64 22.29
N PHE A 314 5.49 14.35 21.98
CA PHE A 314 6.64 13.44 21.98
C PHE A 314 6.72 12.58 20.72
N PHE A 315 7.93 12.31 20.24
CA PHE A 315 8.23 11.31 19.21
C PHE A 315 9.62 10.70 19.39
N ILE A 316 9.87 9.55 18.78
CA ILE A 316 11.17 8.88 18.76
C ILE A 316 11.70 8.83 17.32
N LEU A 317 12.93 9.31 17.12
CA LEU A 317 13.65 9.17 15.86
C LEU A 317 14.45 7.86 15.86
N CYS A 318 13.98 6.87 15.11
CA CYS A 318 14.64 5.57 14.99
C CYS A 318 15.53 5.50 13.74
N PHE A 319 16.83 5.28 13.94
CA PHE A 319 17.78 4.94 12.88
C PHE A 319 17.78 3.42 12.64
N LEU A 320 17.63 3.01 11.38
CA LEU A 320 17.43 1.63 10.95
C LEU A 320 18.43 1.27 9.83
N GLU A 321 18.76 -0.02 9.70
CA GLU A 321 19.41 -0.54 8.49
C GLU A 321 18.44 -0.67 7.32
N GLU A 322 18.96 -0.78 6.09
CA GLU A 322 18.16 -0.89 4.86
C GLU A 322 17.20 -2.11 4.89
N GLU A 323 17.68 -3.29 5.33
CA GLU A 323 16.87 -4.52 5.43
C GLU A 323 16.15 -4.70 6.79
N ALA A 324 15.91 -3.63 7.55
CA ALA A 324 15.36 -3.68 8.92
C ALA A 324 13.85 -3.98 9.03
N SER A 325 13.35 -4.95 8.25
CA SER A 325 11.95 -5.39 8.20
C SER A 325 11.38 -5.80 9.57
N ARG A 326 12.12 -6.61 10.35
CA ARG A 326 11.70 -7.03 11.71
C ARG A 326 11.68 -5.86 12.71
N PRO A 327 12.76 -5.08 12.92
CA PRO A 327 12.71 -3.91 13.82
C PRO A 327 11.62 -2.90 13.43
N ARG A 328 11.40 -2.65 12.14
CA ARG A 328 10.30 -1.78 11.66
C ARG A 328 8.93 -2.32 12.09
N ALA A 329 8.68 -3.62 11.96
CA ALA A 329 7.42 -4.22 12.39
C ALA A 329 7.22 -4.14 13.92
N THR A 330 8.27 -4.41 14.71
CA THR A 330 8.19 -4.35 16.19
C THR A 330 8.00 -2.92 16.71
N LEU A 331 8.75 -1.95 16.18
CA LEU A 331 8.57 -0.51 16.50
C LEU A 331 7.12 -0.06 16.28
N LYS A 332 6.55 -0.49 15.16
CA LYS A 332 5.22 -0.11 14.70
C LYS A 332 4.12 -0.78 15.53
N HIS A 333 4.26 -2.07 15.84
CA HIS A 333 3.37 -2.74 16.79
C HIS A 333 3.40 -2.10 18.20
N TRP A 334 4.58 -1.73 18.70
CA TRP A 334 4.73 -1.09 20.01
C TRP A 334 4.15 0.33 20.03
N GLY A 335 4.40 1.13 18.99
CA GLY A 335 3.83 2.47 18.81
C GLY A 335 2.31 2.42 18.68
N ASP A 336 1.82 1.72 17.66
CA ASP A 336 0.44 1.78 17.20
C ASP A 336 -0.52 1.08 18.18
N ILE A 337 -0.12 -0.09 18.71
CA ILE A 337 -1.02 -0.96 19.48
C ILE A 337 -0.71 -0.93 20.99
N GLN A 338 0.56 -0.92 21.40
CA GLN A 338 0.91 -1.01 22.83
C GLN A 338 0.96 0.35 23.55
N THR A 339 1.17 1.46 22.82
CA THR A 339 1.32 2.81 23.41
C THR A 339 0.41 3.88 22.81
N GLY A 340 -0.36 3.58 21.75
CA GLY A 340 -1.36 4.49 21.17
C GLY A 340 -0.77 5.73 20.48
N GLY A 341 0.44 5.60 19.92
CA GLY A 341 1.15 6.68 19.25
C GLY A 341 0.52 7.10 17.91
N GLU A 342 0.48 8.41 17.62
CA GLU A 342 0.05 8.91 16.31
C GLU A 342 1.20 8.88 15.29
N ASN A 343 1.12 8.00 14.30
CA ASN A 343 2.11 7.84 13.22
C ASN A 343 2.30 9.05 12.28
N SER A 344 1.46 10.08 12.39
CA SER A 344 1.66 11.41 11.77
C SER A 344 0.49 12.35 12.05
N SER A 345 0.78 13.54 12.56
CA SER A 345 -0.11 14.71 12.54
C SER A 345 0.40 15.78 11.57
N VAL A 346 -0.42 16.79 11.22
CA VAL A 346 -0.17 17.68 10.07
C VAL A 346 -0.27 19.16 10.45
N SER A 347 0.69 19.97 9.96
CA SER A 347 0.70 21.42 10.12
C SER A 347 0.34 22.18 8.82
N GLN A 348 -0.80 21.76 8.25
CA GLN A 348 -1.71 22.58 7.43
C GLN A 348 -1.39 22.86 5.94
N SER A 349 -2.46 23.11 5.19
CA SER A 349 -2.56 23.52 3.78
C SER A 349 -3.90 24.28 3.64
N SER A 350 -4.04 25.25 2.73
CA SER A 350 -5.20 26.18 2.74
C SER A 350 -6.24 25.94 1.64
N ALA A 351 -6.21 24.76 1.01
CA ALA A 351 -7.08 24.41 -0.11
C ALA A 351 -8.59 24.43 0.23
N PHE A 352 -8.95 24.11 1.47
CA PHE A 352 -10.32 23.79 1.88
C PHE A 352 -11.23 25.03 2.08
N ASP A 353 -10.65 26.15 2.52
CA ASP A 353 -11.40 27.29 3.06
C ASP A 353 -12.37 27.92 2.06
N LYS A 354 -11.98 27.99 0.77
CA LYS A 354 -12.77 28.63 -0.28
C LYS A 354 -14.05 27.88 -0.64
N THR A 355 -14.04 26.54 -0.56
CA THR A 355 -15.15 25.69 -0.99
C THR A 355 -16.19 25.47 0.12
N PHE A 356 -15.78 25.56 1.39
CA PHE A 356 -16.67 25.28 2.53
C PHE A 356 -17.07 26.50 3.35
N ARG A 357 -16.12 27.39 3.72
CA ARG A 357 -16.44 28.52 4.63
C ARG A 357 -17.34 29.57 3.96
N ASN A 358 -17.13 29.83 2.67
CA ASN A 358 -17.99 30.73 1.88
C ASN A 358 -19.39 30.14 1.61
N SER A 359 -19.56 28.82 1.80
CA SER A 359 -20.78 28.08 1.48
C SER A 359 -21.72 27.92 2.70
N GLY A 360 -21.44 28.59 3.82
CA GLY A 360 -22.23 28.54 5.05
C GLY A 360 -22.06 27.25 5.88
N LEU A 361 -21.13 26.37 5.50
CA LEU A 361 -20.99 25.02 6.06
C LEU A 361 -20.18 25.05 7.37
N ARG A 362 -20.88 25.02 8.51
CA ARG A 362 -20.27 25.25 9.84
C ARG A 362 -19.26 24.18 10.28
N LEU A 363 -19.55 22.91 10.01
CA LEU A 363 -18.62 21.80 10.26
C LEU A 363 -18.87 20.67 9.24
N PRO A 364 -18.10 20.61 8.15
CA PRO A 364 -18.09 19.47 7.24
C PRO A 364 -17.21 18.33 7.77
N MET A 365 -17.69 17.10 7.57
CA MET A 365 -16.95 15.88 7.86
C MET A 365 -16.49 15.25 6.54
N ILE A 366 -15.19 15.11 6.37
CA ILE A 366 -14.55 14.44 5.24
C ILE A 366 -14.00 13.11 5.74
N VAL A 367 -14.48 12.01 5.18
CA VAL A 367 -14.13 10.64 5.57
C VAL A 367 -13.42 9.95 4.41
N GLY A 368 -12.39 9.16 4.71
CA GLY A 368 -11.74 8.22 3.81
C GLY A 368 -11.80 6.82 4.43
N ALA A 369 -12.10 5.80 3.64
CA ALA A 369 -12.17 4.42 4.09
C ALA A 369 -11.50 3.46 3.10
N ASP A 370 -10.90 2.40 3.63
CA ASP A 370 -10.16 1.36 2.90
C ASP A 370 -10.28 0.01 3.62
N VAL A 371 -10.07 -1.10 2.89
CA VAL A 371 -10.02 -2.45 3.46
C VAL A 371 -8.78 -3.21 2.98
N GLY A 372 -7.82 -3.37 3.88
CA GLY A 372 -6.58 -4.13 3.64
C GLY A 372 -6.84 -5.64 3.66
N HIS A 373 -6.46 -6.32 2.58
CA HIS A 373 -6.51 -7.78 2.49
C HIS A 373 -5.12 -8.42 2.62
N PRO A 374 -5.00 -9.59 3.29
CA PRO A 374 -3.75 -10.35 3.31
C PRO A 374 -3.44 -10.99 1.95
N SER A 375 -2.15 -11.27 1.69
CA SER A 375 -1.66 -11.80 0.40
C SER A 375 -2.43 -13.06 -0.08
N PRO A 376 -2.55 -13.27 -1.41
CA PRO A 376 -3.25 -14.42 -1.96
C PRO A 376 -2.84 -15.77 -1.34
N GLY A 377 -3.83 -16.55 -0.92
CA GLY A 377 -3.63 -17.84 -0.24
C GLY A 377 -3.45 -17.75 1.28
N VAL A 378 -3.24 -16.56 1.86
CA VAL A 378 -3.20 -16.36 3.32
C VAL A 378 -4.64 -16.23 3.85
N ARG A 379 -4.95 -16.91 4.97
CA ARG A 379 -6.25 -16.87 5.67
C ARG A 379 -6.13 -16.10 7.00
N LYS A 380 -5.73 -14.84 6.91
CA LYS A 380 -5.79 -13.84 7.99
C LYS A 380 -7.07 -13.01 7.85
N PRO A 381 -7.56 -12.34 8.92
CA PRO A 381 -8.64 -11.35 8.78
C PRO A 381 -8.25 -10.23 7.81
N SER A 382 -9.25 -9.51 7.33
CA SER A 382 -9.09 -8.23 6.63
C SER A 382 -9.07 -7.09 7.67
N VAL A 383 -8.44 -5.97 7.35
CA VAL A 383 -8.38 -4.78 8.20
C VAL A 383 -9.16 -3.66 7.53
N ALA A 384 -10.31 -3.28 8.07
CA ALA A 384 -11.01 -2.07 7.65
C ALA A 384 -10.45 -0.86 8.39
N SER A 385 -10.31 0.28 7.72
CA SER A 385 -10.03 1.56 8.35
C SER A 385 -10.99 2.65 7.91
N LEU A 386 -11.34 3.52 8.86
CA LEU A 386 -12.12 4.73 8.65
C LEU A 386 -11.36 5.92 9.23
N VAL A 387 -11.03 6.88 8.38
CA VAL A 387 -10.25 8.08 8.72
C VAL A 387 -11.07 9.32 8.46
N TYR A 388 -11.14 10.22 9.43
CA TYR A 388 -11.99 11.42 9.39
C TYR A 388 -11.22 12.64 9.87
N ASN A 389 -11.56 13.83 9.36
CA ASN A 389 -10.97 15.07 9.88
C ASN A 389 -11.43 15.31 11.33
N ILE A 390 -10.55 15.84 12.16
CA ILE A 390 -10.89 16.32 13.51
C ILE A 390 -10.90 17.86 13.63
N ASP A 391 -10.47 18.57 12.59
CA ASP A 391 -10.51 20.04 12.52
C ASP A 391 -11.40 20.54 11.35
N PRO A 392 -11.97 21.77 11.41
CA PRO A 392 -12.93 22.26 10.42
C PRO A 392 -12.32 22.60 9.04
N SER A 393 -11.00 22.47 8.88
CA SER A 393 -10.28 22.75 7.63
C SER A 393 -9.80 21.47 6.92
N ALA A 394 -10.10 20.29 7.50
CA ALA A 394 -9.70 18.97 7.01
C ALA A 394 -8.19 18.81 6.79
N LEU A 395 -7.40 19.05 7.84
CA LEU A 395 -5.93 19.04 7.80
C LEU A 395 -5.35 18.03 8.80
N THR A 396 -5.95 17.91 9.99
CA THR A 396 -5.63 16.85 10.95
C THR A 396 -6.73 15.79 10.91
N TYR A 397 -6.32 14.52 10.89
CA TYR A 397 -7.21 13.37 10.78
C TYR A 397 -7.00 12.41 11.95
N ASN A 398 -8.08 11.75 12.39
CA ASN A 398 -8.03 10.63 13.31
C ASN A 398 -8.46 9.34 12.59
N ALA A 399 -8.04 8.18 13.08
CA ALA A 399 -8.28 6.88 12.47
C ALA A 399 -9.01 5.93 13.43
N LEU A 400 -9.93 5.15 12.87
CA LEU A 400 -10.50 3.95 13.47
C LEU A 400 -10.12 2.76 12.60
N THR A 401 -9.91 1.60 13.22
CA THR A 401 -9.54 0.35 12.54
C THR A 401 -10.28 -0.82 13.16
N ALA A 402 -10.77 -1.75 12.33
CA ALA A 402 -11.48 -2.95 12.76
C ALA A 402 -10.97 -4.17 12.00
N LEU A 403 -10.97 -5.34 12.67
CA LEU A 403 -10.73 -6.63 12.02
C LEU A 403 -12.08 -7.18 11.53
N GLN A 404 -12.10 -7.68 10.30
CA GLN A 404 -13.27 -8.34 9.70
C GLN A 404 -12.87 -9.61 8.92
N ASP A 405 -13.85 -10.32 8.37
CA ASP A 405 -13.59 -11.66 7.84
C ASP A 405 -12.60 -11.69 6.64
N PRO A 406 -11.88 -12.81 6.41
CA PRO A 406 -10.88 -12.91 5.35
C PRO A 406 -11.46 -12.67 3.95
N ARG A 407 -11.07 -11.55 3.31
CA ARG A 407 -11.59 -11.05 2.02
C ARG A 407 -13.07 -10.67 2.01
N GLN A 408 -13.59 -10.23 3.15
CA GLN A 408 -14.78 -9.41 3.19
C GLN A 408 -14.40 -7.98 2.77
N GLU A 409 -14.98 -7.47 1.68
CA GLU A 409 -14.75 -6.10 1.23
C GLU A 409 -15.66 -5.09 1.94
N VAL A 410 -16.95 -5.38 2.13
CA VAL A 410 -17.90 -4.48 2.83
C VAL A 410 -17.49 -4.27 4.29
N ILE A 411 -17.38 -3.02 4.75
CA ILE A 411 -16.91 -2.68 6.10
C ILE A 411 -17.92 -3.13 7.18
N ALA A 412 -17.52 -4.07 8.05
CA ALA A 412 -18.41 -4.79 8.95
C ALA A 412 -19.03 -3.95 10.08
N ASP A 413 -18.27 -3.01 10.66
CA ASP A 413 -18.74 -2.10 11.73
C ASP A 413 -18.80 -0.64 11.26
N LEU A 414 -19.20 -0.41 9.99
CA LEU A 414 -19.21 0.95 9.45
C LEU A 414 -20.11 1.88 10.28
N ARG A 415 -21.24 1.37 10.80
CA ARG A 415 -22.15 2.12 11.66
C ARG A 415 -21.50 2.51 13.00
N GLY A 416 -20.81 1.60 13.68
CA GLY A 416 -20.13 1.88 14.95
C GLY A 416 -18.96 2.85 14.77
N MET A 417 -18.15 2.63 13.73
CA MET A 417 -17.05 3.53 13.36
C MET A 417 -17.56 4.94 13.02
N MET A 418 -18.58 5.07 12.17
CA MET A 418 -19.17 6.37 11.84
C MET A 418 -19.79 7.06 13.06
N ARG A 419 -20.55 6.35 13.89
CA ARG A 419 -21.13 6.93 15.12
C ARG A 419 -20.05 7.50 16.03
N THR A 420 -18.96 6.76 16.20
CA THR A 420 -17.79 7.18 17.01
C THR A 420 -17.13 8.42 16.42
N ALA A 421 -16.85 8.40 15.11
CA ALA A 421 -16.19 9.50 14.41
C ALA A 421 -17.02 10.80 14.37
N ILE A 422 -18.35 10.69 14.18
CA ILE A 422 -19.27 11.83 14.23
C ILE A 422 -19.26 12.48 15.63
N VAL A 423 -19.41 11.67 16.69
CA VAL A 423 -19.43 12.18 18.08
C VAL A 423 -18.10 12.83 18.46
N ASP A 424 -16.97 12.21 18.12
CA ASP A 424 -15.62 12.73 18.38
C ASP A 424 -15.39 14.10 17.72
N LEU A 425 -15.69 14.21 16.41
CA LEU A 425 -15.58 15.46 15.66
C LEU A 425 -16.46 16.58 16.25
N GLN A 426 -17.69 16.25 16.65
CA GLN A 426 -18.61 17.21 17.27
C GLN A 426 -18.13 17.67 18.65
N MET A 427 -17.67 16.76 19.51
CA MET A 427 -17.17 17.09 20.85
C MET A 427 -15.91 17.98 20.78
N ARG A 428 -14.97 17.67 19.88
CA ARG A 428 -13.73 18.46 19.69
C ARG A 428 -13.97 19.89 19.25
N ASN A 429 -15.01 20.14 18.45
CA ASN A 429 -15.27 21.43 17.83
C ASN A 429 -16.48 22.18 18.42
N GLN A 430 -17.18 21.58 19.39
CA GLN A 430 -18.37 22.13 20.04
C GLN A 430 -19.47 22.58 19.06
N ALA A 431 -19.56 21.89 17.91
CA ALA A 431 -20.42 22.25 16.80
C ALA A 431 -21.00 20.98 16.14
N ALA A 432 -22.20 21.08 15.58
CA ALA A 432 -22.85 19.98 14.89
C ALA A 432 -22.21 19.73 13.51
N VAL A 433 -21.91 18.46 13.21
CA VAL A 433 -21.65 18.03 11.83
C VAL A 433 -22.94 18.23 11.04
N THR A 434 -22.82 18.77 9.82
CA THR A 434 -23.98 19.08 8.95
C THR A 434 -23.92 18.42 7.58
N HIS A 435 -22.73 18.01 7.15
CA HIS A 435 -22.48 17.43 5.83
C HIS A 435 -21.36 16.41 5.94
N ILE A 436 -21.55 15.21 5.39
CA ILE A 436 -20.58 14.12 5.37
C ILE A 436 -20.24 13.81 3.91
N ILE A 437 -18.95 13.80 3.59
CA ILE A 437 -18.42 13.44 2.27
C ILE A 437 -17.47 12.27 2.47
N PHE A 438 -17.91 11.10 2.01
CA PHE A 438 -17.28 9.82 2.27
C PHE A 438 -16.59 9.31 0.99
N TYR A 439 -15.28 9.10 1.07
CA TYR A 439 -14.45 8.55 -0.01
C TYR A 439 -14.03 7.11 0.33
N ARG A 440 -14.25 6.17 -0.59
CA ARG A 440 -14.02 4.73 -0.39
C ARG A 440 -13.02 4.20 -1.43
N ASP A 441 -11.84 3.71 -1.01
CA ASP A 441 -10.93 2.96 -1.90
C ASP A 441 -11.40 1.51 -2.08
N GLY A 442 -10.70 0.72 -2.89
CA GLY A 442 -10.78 -0.75 -2.96
C GLY A 442 -11.93 -1.33 -3.79
N VAL A 443 -13.13 -0.76 -3.70
CA VAL A 443 -14.37 -1.33 -4.24
C VAL A 443 -14.39 -1.38 -5.77
N SER A 444 -14.67 -2.55 -6.35
CA SER A 444 -14.83 -2.74 -7.79
C SER A 444 -16.28 -2.52 -8.28
N GLU A 445 -16.46 -2.31 -9.59
CA GLU A 445 -17.77 -2.02 -10.20
C GLU A 445 -18.84 -3.09 -9.90
N GLY A 446 -18.44 -4.37 -9.87
CA GLY A 446 -19.32 -5.49 -9.54
C GLY A 446 -19.78 -5.53 -8.07
N GLU A 447 -19.20 -4.71 -7.20
CA GLU A 447 -19.52 -4.61 -5.78
C GLU A 447 -20.31 -3.32 -5.44
N TYR A 448 -20.51 -2.42 -6.42
CA TYR A 448 -21.15 -1.12 -6.20
C TYR A 448 -22.54 -1.24 -5.61
N ASP A 449 -23.41 -2.14 -6.09
CA ASP A 449 -24.76 -2.28 -5.54
C ASP A 449 -24.78 -2.88 -4.12
N GLN A 450 -23.80 -3.73 -3.77
CA GLN A 450 -23.67 -4.27 -2.42
C GLN A 450 -23.18 -3.19 -1.44
N VAL A 451 -22.17 -2.41 -1.82
CA VAL A 451 -21.67 -1.27 -1.02
C VAL A 451 -22.72 -0.16 -0.92
N LYS A 452 -23.44 0.14 -2.00
CA LYS A 452 -24.51 1.15 -2.06
C LYS A 452 -25.73 0.78 -1.23
N SER A 453 -26.04 -0.52 -1.10
CA SER A 453 -27.15 -0.99 -0.27
C SER A 453 -26.80 -1.14 1.21
N ILE A 454 -25.57 -1.56 1.55
CA ILE A 454 -25.13 -1.79 2.93
C ILE A 454 -24.43 -0.55 3.51
N GLU A 455 -23.27 -0.15 2.97
CA GLU A 455 -22.41 0.89 3.59
C GLU A 455 -23.13 2.25 3.69
N ILE A 456 -23.90 2.64 2.67
CA ILE A 456 -24.68 3.89 2.70
C ILE A 456 -25.83 3.82 3.71
N ALA A 457 -26.46 2.66 3.88
CA ALA A 457 -27.51 2.46 4.88
C ALA A 457 -26.93 2.58 6.30
N ASP A 458 -25.76 1.99 6.55
CA ASP A 458 -25.09 2.05 7.85
C ASP A 458 -24.58 3.46 8.20
N ILE A 459 -24.05 4.22 7.23
CA ILE A 459 -23.73 5.64 7.44
C ILE A 459 -25.00 6.43 7.80
N LYS A 460 -26.12 6.21 7.08
CA LYS A 460 -27.40 6.87 7.38
C LYS A 460 -27.97 6.45 8.74
N ASN A 461 -27.78 5.20 9.15
CA ASN A 461 -28.17 4.71 10.46
C ASN A 461 -27.30 5.32 11.57
N ALA A 462 -25.99 5.47 11.39
CA ALA A 462 -25.13 6.17 12.33
C ALA A 462 -25.52 7.65 12.49
N ILE A 463 -25.88 8.32 11.37
CA ILE A 463 -26.45 9.67 11.40
C ILE A 463 -27.76 9.71 12.19
N ASN A 464 -28.67 8.74 11.98
CA ASN A 464 -29.92 8.62 12.75
C ASN A 464 -29.66 8.46 14.25
N ASP A 465 -28.75 7.56 14.63
CA ASP A 465 -28.42 7.27 16.03
C ASP A 465 -27.94 8.53 16.75
N VAL A 466 -26.91 9.21 16.22
CA VAL A 466 -26.34 10.41 16.85
C VAL A 466 -27.34 11.56 16.85
N TRP A 467 -28.10 11.74 15.76
CA TRP A 467 -29.13 12.78 15.67
C TRP A 467 -30.19 12.62 16.77
N ASN A 468 -30.71 11.40 16.94
CA ASN A 468 -31.75 11.10 17.91
C ASN A 468 -31.26 11.24 19.37
N THR A 469 -29.98 10.98 19.64
CA THR A 469 -29.39 11.15 20.99
C THR A 469 -28.87 12.57 21.28
N SER A 470 -29.06 13.54 20.37
CA SER A 470 -28.48 14.89 20.49
C SER A 470 -29.53 16.02 20.60
N PRO A 471 -30.38 16.06 21.66
CA PRO A 471 -31.48 17.03 21.78
C PRO A 471 -31.00 18.49 21.72
N ASN A 472 -29.84 18.82 22.30
CA ASN A 472 -29.25 20.16 22.27
C ASN A 472 -28.97 20.67 20.84
N ILE A 473 -28.73 19.75 19.89
CA ILE A 473 -28.46 20.08 18.48
C ILE A 473 -29.76 20.29 17.70
N GLN A 474 -30.78 19.50 18.01
CA GLN A 474 -32.14 19.68 17.48
C GLN A 474 -32.72 21.03 17.96
N GLN A 475 -32.61 21.32 19.26
CA GLN A 475 -33.02 22.60 19.86
C GLN A 475 -32.18 23.79 19.35
N GLY A 476 -30.91 23.55 19.02
CA GLY A 476 -30.04 24.55 18.37
C GLY A 476 -30.37 24.87 16.91
N GLY A 477 -31.40 24.25 16.33
CA GLY A 477 -31.88 24.55 14.97
C GLY A 477 -30.94 24.12 13.83
N PHE A 478 -29.98 23.23 14.11
CA PHE A 478 -29.09 22.70 13.08
C PHE A 478 -29.84 21.73 12.15
N PRO A 479 -29.48 21.60 10.85
CA PRO A 479 -30.02 20.57 9.99
C PRO A 479 -29.37 19.20 10.28
N LYS A 480 -30.14 18.12 10.07
CA LYS A 480 -29.63 16.74 10.09
C LYS A 480 -28.56 16.55 8.99
N PRO A 481 -27.47 15.80 9.24
CA PRO A 481 -26.41 15.59 8.25
C PRO A 481 -26.87 15.03 6.90
N LYS A 482 -26.41 15.66 5.81
CA LYS A 482 -26.51 15.16 4.43
C LYS A 482 -25.28 14.31 4.04
N LEU A 483 -25.45 13.30 3.19
CA LEU A 483 -24.38 12.40 2.76
C LEU A 483 -24.02 12.54 1.27
N THR A 484 -22.73 12.49 0.96
CA THR A 484 -22.20 12.16 -0.37
C THR A 484 -21.25 10.98 -0.25
N PHE A 485 -21.39 9.99 -1.12
CA PHE A 485 -20.58 8.76 -1.13
C PHE A 485 -19.90 8.60 -2.48
N ILE A 486 -18.57 8.45 -2.48
CA ILE A 486 -17.72 8.43 -3.67
C ILE A 486 -16.74 7.25 -3.56
N VAL A 487 -16.79 6.31 -4.49
CA VAL A 487 -15.73 5.30 -4.66
C VAL A 487 -14.57 5.94 -5.42
N VAL A 488 -13.31 5.68 -5.01
CA VAL A 488 -12.11 6.25 -5.64
C VAL A 488 -11.06 5.17 -5.85
N GLY A 489 -10.76 4.84 -7.11
CA GLY A 489 -9.72 3.87 -7.48
C GLY A 489 -8.60 4.49 -8.33
N LYS A 490 -7.42 3.84 -8.39
CA LYS A 490 -6.24 4.32 -9.16
C LYS A 490 -6.10 3.61 -10.52
N SER A 491 -6.61 4.21 -11.60
CA SER A 491 -6.40 3.75 -12.99
C SER A 491 -4.95 3.98 -13.46
N GLY A 492 -4.37 3.03 -14.22
CA GLY A 492 -2.92 2.72 -14.24
C GLY A 492 -1.91 3.80 -14.67
N GLY A 493 -0.69 3.77 -14.10
CA GLY A 493 0.41 4.67 -14.51
C GLY A 493 1.42 5.29 -13.50
N ASP A 494 2.34 6.18 -13.97
CA ASP A 494 3.30 7.07 -13.24
C ASP A 494 3.91 8.19 -14.20
N ARG A 495 5.13 8.80 -14.17
CA ARG A 495 5.51 9.95 -15.10
C ARG A 495 6.82 9.94 -15.91
N THR A 496 6.74 10.37 -17.20
CA THR A 496 7.82 10.93 -18.06
C THR A 496 7.35 11.81 -19.25
N GLY A 497 6.07 11.84 -19.62
CA GLY A 497 5.56 12.61 -20.78
C GLY A 497 4.05 12.87 -20.72
N ASN A 498 3.55 13.16 -19.51
CA ASN A 498 2.14 13.02 -19.16
C ASN A 498 1.32 14.29 -19.36
N CYS A 499 -0.01 14.12 -19.40
CA CYS A 499 -0.97 15.15 -19.01
C CYS A 499 -0.57 15.84 -17.68
N PRO A 500 -0.79 17.15 -17.54
CA PRO A 500 -0.32 17.91 -16.38
C PRO A 500 -1.18 17.69 -15.12
N ALA A 501 -0.65 18.18 -13.99
CA ALA A 501 -1.36 18.30 -12.72
C ALA A 501 -2.76 18.93 -12.88
N GLY A 502 -3.82 18.26 -12.41
CA GLY A 502 -5.18 18.80 -12.32
C GLY A 502 -6.07 18.55 -13.53
N VAL A 503 -5.68 17.68 -14.46
CA VAL A 503 -6.54 17.28 -15.58
C VAL A 503 -7.71 16.43 -15.08
N VAL A 504 -8.92 16.80 -15.50
CA VAL A 504 -10.17 16.07 -15.27
C VAL A 504 -10.80 15.66 -16.60
N VAL A 505 -11.32 14.44 -16.66
CA VAL A 505 -12.15 13.92 -17.76
C VAL A 505 -13.46 13.42 -17.14
N ASN A 506 -14.58 14.03 -17.54
CA ASN A 506 -15.93 13.76 -17.03
C ASN A 506 -16.96 13.53 -18.17
N THR A 507 -16.47 13.23 -19.38
CA THR A 507 -17.25 12.91 -20.59
C THR A 507 -16.51 11.89 -21.45
N GLY A 508 -17.19 11.33 -22.46
CA GLY A 508 -16.62 10.41 -23.47
C GLY A 508 -16.38 8.99 -22.97
N ILE A 509 -15.50 8.83 -21.96
CA ILE A 509 -15.07 7.54 -21.41
C ILE A 509 -15.66 7.23 -20.01
N THR A 510 -16.51 8.11 -19.50
CA THR A 510 -17.28 7.92 -18.25
C THR A 510 -18.43 6.93 -18.41
N GLN A 511 -19.07 6.52 -17.31
CA GLN A 511 -20.21 5.61 -17.38
C GLN A 511 -21.37 6.19 -18.22
N PRO A 512 -22.06 5.35 -19.02
CA PRO A 512 -23.19 5.78 -19.83
C PRO A 512 -24.51 5.90 -19.03
N THR A 513 -24.52 5.40 -17.79
CA THR A 513 -25.71 5.30 -16.92
C THR A 513 -26.10 6.68 -16.36
N PRO A 514 -27.28 7.24 -16.66
CA PRO A 514 -27.63 8.62 -16.28
C PRO A 514 -27.60 8.91 -14.76
N ASP A 515 -27.89 7.90 -13.95
CA ASP A 515 -28.02 7.97 -12.49
C ASP A 515 -26.68 7.81 -11.74
N ILE A 516 -25.62 7.39 -12.42
CA ILE A 516 -24.27 7.30 -11.86
C ILE A 516 -23.45 8.43 -12.48
N ARG A 517 -22.69 9.15 -11.65
CA ARG A 517 -21.81 10.22 -12.11
C ARG A 517 -20.39 9.91 -11.71
N ASP A 518 -19.51 9.84 -12.69
CA ASP A 518 -18.11 9.56 -12.48
C ASP A 518 -17.20 10.57 -13.21
N PHE A 519 -15.96 10.66 -12.75
CA PHE A 519 -14.91 11.44 -13.38
C PHE A 519 -13.53 10.84 -13.12
N TYR A 520 -12.63 11.02 -14.07
CA TYR A 520 -11.21 10.76 -13.90
C TYR A 520 -10.50 12.05 -13.52
N LEU A 521 -9.67 12.05 -12.48
CA LEU A 521 -8.85 13.18 -12.05
C LEU A 521 -7.39 12.74 -11.91
N LEU A 522 -6.53 13.30 -12.77
CA LEU A 522 -5.08 13.23 -12.61
C LEU A 522 -4.62 14.31 -11.63
N SER A 523 -4.72 14.01 -10.34
CA SER A 523 -4.41 14.97 -9.28
C SER A 523 -2.91 15.27 -9.11
N HIS A 524 -2.01 14.44 -9.62
CA HIS A 524 -0.59 14.47 -9.24
C HIS A 524 0.37 14.42 -10.42
N SER A 525 1.50 15.14 -10.30
CA SER A 525 2.67 14.85 -11.12
C SER A 525 3.40 13.68 -10.50
N ALA A 526 3.26 12.52 -11.13
CA ALA A 526 4.02 11.33 -10.80
C ALA A 526 5.55 11.53 -11.07
N ILE A 527 6.37 10.50 -10.88
CA ILE A 527 7.84 10.60 -10.79
C ILE A 527 8.57 9.83 -11.91
N ILE A 528 8.14 8.59 -12.23
CA ILE A 528 8.85 7.55 -12.99
C ILE A 528 7.83 6.62 -13.72
N GLY A 529 7.39 6.92 -14.96
CA GLY A 529 6.45 6.07 -15.77
C GLY A 529 5.48 6.80 -16.74
N THR A 530 4.20 6.42 -16.80
CA THR A 530 3.12 6.97 -17.71
C THR A 530 1.76 7.13 -17.01
N SER A 531 1.09 8.29 -16.89
CA SER A 531 0.25 8.72 -15.72
C SER A 531 -0.90 7.89 -15.12
N ARG A 532 -0.89 7.71 -13.77
CA ARG A 532 -2.00 7.14 -12.96
C ARG A 532 -3.07 8.21 -12.67
N SER A 533 -4.19 8.19 -13.41
CA SER A 533 -5.38 8.99 -13.05
C SER A 533 -6.20 8.26 -11.99
N SER A 534 -6.88 8.97 -11.09
CA SER A 534 -7.84 8.31 -10.19
C SER A 534 -9.26 8.47 -10.71
N HIS A 535 -10.03 7.40 -10.67
CA HIS A 535 -11.43 7.34 -11.10
C HIS A 535 -12.32 7.48 -9.88
N TYR A 536 -13.30 8.39 -9.94
CA TYR A 536 -14.17 8.78 -8.84
C TYR A 536 -15.60 8.49 -9.27
N VAL A 537 -16.31 7.57 -8.60
CA VAL A 537 -17.69 7.18 -8.92
C VAL A 537 -18.62 7.60 -7.78
N VAL A 538 -19.55 8.51 -8.06
CA VAL A 538 -20.46 9.11 -7.07
C VAL A 538 -21.73 8.28 -6.98
N LEU A 539 -21.83 7.44 -5.93
CA LEU A 539 -22.98 6.55 -5.69
C LEU A 539 -24.15 7.23 -4.97
N LEU A 540 -23.90 8.36 -4.30
CA LEU A 540 -24.89 9.23 -3.66
C LEU A 540 -24.36 10.67 -3.56
N ASN A 541 -25.21 11.68 -3.78
CA ASN A 541 -24.85 13.10 -3.63
C ASN A 541 -26.04 13.95 -3.13
N GLU A 542 -26.24 14.00 -1.81
CA GLU A 542 -27.26 14.84 -1.16
C GLU A 542 -26.73 16.25 -0.82
N VAL A 543 -25.41 16.42 -0.82
CA VAL A 543 -24.72 17.66 -0.40
C VAL A 543 -24.71 18.69 -1.53
N PHE A 544 -24.34 18.28 -2.75
CA PHE A 544 -24.23 19.14 -3.93
C PHE A 544 -25.08 18.60 -5.10
N PRO A 545 -26.41 18.44 -4.93
CA PRO A 545 -27.28 17.83 -5.93
C PRO A 545 -27.15 18.52 -7.30
N GLY A 546 -26.91 17.73 -8.35
CA GLY A 546 -26.71 18.23 -9.72
C GLY A 546 -25.36 18.90 -10.00
N ASN A 547 -24.51 19.14 -9.00
CA ASN A 547 -23.22 19.83 -9.19
C ASN A 547 -22.03 18.93 -8.84
N THR A 548 -21.57 18.14 -9.82
CA THR A 548 -20.37 17.31 -9.72
C THR A 548 -19.08 18.13 -9.70
N ARG A 549 -19.09 19.35 -10.25
CA ARG A 549 -17.88 20.19 -10.36
C ARG A 549 -17.28 20.53 -8.99
N ILE A 550 -18.13 20.77 -7.99
CA ILE A 550 -17.66 20.99 -6.60
C ILE A 550 -16.94 19.73 -6.06
N LEU A 551 -17.34 18.53 -6.47
CA LEU A 551 -16.68 17.27 -6.07
C LEU A 551 -15.33 17.06 -6.78
N GLU A 552 -15.22 17.45 -8.05
CA GLU A 552 -13.94 17.47 -8.79
C GLU A 552 -12.93 18.39 -8.09
N GLU A 553 -13.33 19.63 -7.82
CA GLU A 553 -12.48 20.65 -7.20
C GLU A 553 -12.12 20.31 -5.75
N LEU A 554 -13.06 19.75 -4.97
CA LEU A 554 -12.81 19.23 -3.63
C LEU A 554 -11.85 18.04 -3.62
N SER A 555 -12.04 17.07 -4.52
CA SER A 555 -11.18 15.89 -4.63
C SER A 555 -9.74 16.31 -4.91
N TYR A 556 -9.55 17.29 -5.80
CA TYR A 556 -8.26 17.87 -6.10
C TYR A 556 -7.69 18.69 -4.94
N ALA A 557 -8.52 19.48 -4.23
CA ALA A 557 -8.11 20.20 -3.03
C ALA A 557 -7.56 19.26 -1.94
N LEU A 558 -8.25 18.14 -1.67
CA LEU A 558 -7.83 17.13 -0.69
C LEU A 558 -6.57 16.36 -1.10
N CYS A 559 -6.23 16.31 -2.39
CA CYS A 559 -4.93 15.77 -2.83
C CYS A 559 -3.75 16.65 -2.38
N HIS A 560 -3.98 17.92 -2.00
CA HIS A 560 -2.95 18.89 -1.60
C HIS A 560 -2.83 19.11 -0.07
N VAL A 561 -3.55 18.32 0.75
CA VAL A 561 -3.49 18.41 2.23
C VAL A 561 -2.76 17.21 2.87
N TYR A 562 -2.20 16.31 2.07
CA TYR A 562 -1.51 15.11 2.56
C TYR A 562 -0.18 15.43 3.24
N ALA A 563 -0.03 14.99 4.49
CA ALA A 563 1.04 15.40 5.39
C ALA A 563 2.47 15.12 4.92
N LYS A 564 2.71 13.92 4.39
CA LYS A 564 4.06 13.35 4.33
C LYS A 564 4.85 13.79 3.08
N ALA A 565 4.31 14.71 2.27
CA ALA A 565 4.97 15.18 1.06
C ALA A 565 4.54 16.60 0.63
N THR A 566 5.49 17.42 0.16
CA THR A 566 5.21 18.78 -0.38
C THR A 566 4.74 18.74 -1.84
N ARG A 567 3.77 17.86 -2.13
CA ARG A 567 3.18 17.64 -3.47
C ARG A 567 1.74 17.18 -3.36
N SER A 568 0.99 17.38 -4.43
CA SER A 568 -0.29 16.71 -4.65
C SER A 568 -0.06 15.20 -4.76
N VAL A 569 -0.92 14.41 -4.11
CA VAL A 569 -0.89 12.95 -4.13
C VAL A 569 -2.04 12.37 -4.96
N SER A 570 -1.94 11.10 -5.37
CA SER A 570 -2.81 10.51 -6.41
C SER A 570 -4.29 10.39 -6.06
N ILE A 571 -4.67 10.46 -4.77
CA ILE A 571 -6.04 10.32 -4.24
C ILE A 571 -6.17 11.26 -3.02
N PRO A 572 -7.39 11.57 -2.52
CA PRO A 572 -7.58 12.48 -1.40
C PRO A 572 -6.78 12.04 -0.15
N ALA A 573 -6.21 13.01 0.57
CA ALA A 573 -5.47 12.77 1.82
C ALA A 573 -6.16 11.81 2.83
N PRO A 574 -7.46 11.90 3.13
CA PRO A 574 -8.10 10.97 4.08
C PRO A 574 -8.07 9.52 3.60
N VAL A 575 -8.23 9.27 2.29
CA VAL A 575 -8.14 7.92 1.70
C VAL A 575 -6.69 7.42 1.78
N TYR A 576 -5.72 8.28 1.46
CA TYR A 576 -4.30 7.95 1.62
C TYR A 576 -3.92 7.62 3.07
N CYS A 577 -4.57 8.24 4.05
CA CYS A 577 -4.42 7.93 5.46
C CYS A 577 -5.15 6.63 5.87
N ALA A 578 -6.34 6.35 5.33
CA ALA A 578 -7.06 5.09 5.57
C ALA A 578 -6.24 3.87 5.11
N ILE A 579 -5.66 3.93 3.90
CA ILE A 579 -4.75 2.90 3.40
C ILE A 579 -3.55 2.73 4.34
N ILE A 580 -2.93 3.82 4.80
CA ILE A 580 -1.81 3.72 5.74
C ILE A 580 -2.24 3.01 7.03
N SER A 581 -3.48 3.23 7.49
CA SER A 581 -4.05 2.56 8.66
C SER A 581 -4.49 1.11 8.45
N THR A 582 -4.80 0.65 7.23
CA THR A 582 -5.07 -0.78 6.97
C THR A 582 -3.79 -1.62 6.89
N TRP A 583 -2.64 -0.99 6.64
CA TRP A 583 -1.29 -1.58 6.76
C TRP A 583 -0.59 -1.21 8.09
N ASN A 584 -1.37 -0.82 9.12
CA ASN A 584 -0.93 -0.69 10.51
C ASN A 584 -1.20 -1.94 11.35
#